data_AF-A0A7V6HET9-F1
#
_entry.id   AF-A0A7V6HET9-F1
#
_cell.length_a   1.000
_cell.length_b   1.000
_cell.length_c   1.000
_cell.angle_alpha   90.00
_cell.angle_beta   90.00
_cell.angle_gamma   90.00
#
_symmetry.space_group_name_H-M   'P 1'
#
loop_
_entity.id
_entity.type
_entity.pdbx_description
1 polymer ?
#
loop_
_entity_poly.entity_id
_entity_poly.type
_entity_poly.pdbx_seq_one_letter_code
_entity_poly.pdbx_strand_id
1 'polypeptide(L)'
;PIGWTVGVPVMMRDLYRYYGDREVVARHYEACARYLELVKSKCPDLIVPRCIGDHEALEKAPEPLTATAHFYQWARLVADFAAILGKPEEAKKFDALADDIRAAFQKKFVVGGKVGQGRQGEQAFGLYHRLIPEADRPAALEMLRKDIEAHDGALTTGIFGTKYLLDVLSTEGLEEWAGKLAVRREFPSWGYMLDNGATTLWETWKPSDNTYSQNHPMFGSVDEWMMKHVLGIEVPDDAVGCNKVMIRPKPVAGLTWARGSYDTPHGPLRVDWKLDADQMKLTVEVPDGVCARVWLAAEKKWVEARIGKNQW
;
A
#
# COMPACT_ATOMS: atom_id res chain seq x y z
N PRO A 1 -9.38 -12.48 13.45
CA PRO A 1 -8.10 -12.72 12.75
C PRO A 1 -7.34 -11.40 12.60
N ILE A 2 -6.03 -11.37 12.85
CA ILE A 2 -5.30 -10.09 12.90
C ILE A 2 -5.34 -9.29 11.59
N GLY A 3 -5.35 -9.99 10.44
CA GLY A 3 -5.46 -9.35 9.14
C GLY A 3 -6.78 -8.61 8.91
N TRP A 4 -7.88 -8.98 9.59
CA TRP A 4 -9.13 -8.21 9.56
C TRP A 4 -9.12 -7.08 10.58
N THR A 5 -8.70 -7.38 11.80
CA THR A 5 -8.74 -6.38 12.88
C THR A 5 -7.75 -5.24 12.63
N VAL A 6 -6.66 -5.46 11.86
CA VAL A 6 -5.67 -4.42 11.52
C VAL A 6 -6.29 -3.28 10.70
N GLY A 7 -7.46 -3.52 10.09
CA GLY A 7 -8.26 -2.46 9.47
C GLY A 7 -8.61 -1.33 10.43
N VAL A 8 -8.76 -1.60 11.74
CA VAL A 8 -9.06 -0.58 12.75
C VAL A 8 -7.93 0.44 12.88
N PRO A 9 -6.69 0.06 13.24
CA PRO A 9 -5.60 1.03 13.31
C PRO A 9 -5.23 1.59 11.93
N VAL A 10 -5.38 0.84 10.83
CA VAL A 10 -5.16 1.40 9.48
C VAL A 10 -6.12 2.55 9.18
N MET A 11 -7.42 2.38 9.45
CA MET A 11 -8.42 3.42 9.26
C MET A 11 -8.18 4.62 10.20
N MET A 12 -7.80 4.39 11.46
CA MET A 12 -7.43 5.48 12.38
C MET A 12 -6.28 6.33 11.83
N ARG A 13 -5.23 5.68 11.32
CA ARG A 13 -4.09 6.38 10.69
C ARG A 13 -4.54 7.17 9.47
N ASP A 14 -5.35 6.58 8.61
CA ASP A 14 -5.78 7.22 7.37
C ASP A 14 -6.72 8.41 7.65
N LEU A 15 -7.63 8.30 8.62
CA LEU A 15 -8.45 9.44 9.08
C LEU A 15 -7.59 10.58 9.64
N TYR A 16 -6.55 10.27 10.40
CA TYR A 16 -5.59 11.28 10.88
C TYR A 16 -4.80 11.92 9.74
N ARG A 17 -4.23 11.12 8.84
CA ARG A 17 -3.38 11.59 7.73
C ARG A 17 -4.15 12.41 6.71
N TYR A 18 -5.32 11.93 6.29
CA TYR A 18 -6.11 12.56 5.23
C TYR A 18 -7.07 13.64 5.75
N TYR A 19 -7.56 13.55 6.99
CA TYR A 19 -8.59 14.45 7.52
C TYR A 19 -8.20 15.18 8.82
N GLY A 20 -7.04 14.86 9.41
CA GLY A 20 -6.55 15.55 10.61
C GLY A 20 -7.29 15.13 11.89
N ASP A 21 -8.06 14.04 11.83
CA ASP A 21 -8.84 13.54 12.96
C ASP A 21 -7.91 12.94 14.01
N ARG A 22 -7.43 13.78 14.92
CA ARG A 22 -6.66 13.35 16.10
C ARG A 22 -7.57 12.70 17.15
N GLU A 23 -8.86 13.01 17.15
CA GLU A 23 -9.80 12.51 18.14
C GLU A 23 -10.03 11.00 17.98
N VAL A 24 -10.13 10.49 16.75
CA VAL A 24 -10.24 9.05 16.50
C VAL A 24 -9.03 8.28 17.06
N VAL A 25 -7.83 8.86 16.94
CA VAL A 25 -6.61 8.30 17.54
C VAL A 25 -6.72 8.28 19.07
N ALA A 26 -7.08 9.42 19.68
CA ALA A 26 -7.21 9.54 21.14
C ALA A 26 -8.26 8.59 21.72
N ARG A 27 -9.41 8.45 21.04
CA ARG A 27 -10.56 7.65 21.50
C ARG A 27 -10.26 6.14 21.47
N HIS A 28 -9.53 5.68 20.47
CA HIS A 28 -9.36 4.24 20.22
C HIS A 28 -7.96 3.69 20.54
N TYR A 29 -6.97 4.54 20.82
CA TYR A 29 -5.60 4.15 21.15
C TYR A 29 -5.52 3.04 22.20
N GLU A 30 -6.18 3.22 23.35
CA GLU A 30 -6.12 2.28 24.47
C GLU A 30 -6.65 0.88 24.09
N ALA A 31 -7.67 0.81 23.22
CA ALA A 31 -8.18 -0.46 22.73
C ALA A 31 -7.19 -1.16 21.79
N CYS A 32 -6.56 -0.40 20.89
CA CYS A 32 -5.54 -0.92 19.98
C CYS A 32 -4.29 -1.41 20.72
N ALA A 33 -3.83 -0.68 21.74
CA ALA A 33 -2.71 -1.07 22.60
C ALA A 33 -3.01 -2.36 23.39
N ARG A 34 -4.19 -2.46 24.02
CA ARG A 34 -4.60 -3.68 24.74
C ARG A 34 -4.74 -4.89 23.82
N TYR A 35 -5.27 -4.70 22.62
CA TYR A 35 -5.37 -5.79 21.64
C TYR A 35 -3.99 -6.31 21.23
N LEU A 36 -3.03 -5.41 20.98
CA LEU A 36 -1.66 -5.78 20.63
C LEU A 36 -0.99 -6.59 21.76
N GLU A 37 -1.15 -6.18 23.01
CA GLU A 37 -0.65 -6.92 24.18
C GLU A 37 -1.33 -8.29 24.33
N LEU A 38 -2.63 -8.38 24.05
CA LEU A 38 -3.34 -9.66 24.03
C LEU A 38 -2.73 -10.60 22.97
N VAL A 39 -2.50 -10.12 21.74
CA VAL A 39 -1.87 -10.93 20.68
C VAL A 39 -0.49 -11.39 21.11
N LYS A 40 0.35 -10.50 21.65
CA LYS A 40 1.67 -10.82 22.20
C LYS A 40 1.60 -11.91 23.28
N SER A 41 0.66 -11.80 24.22
CA SER A 41 0.48 -12.79 25.30
C SER A 41 0.12 -14.19 24.80
N LYS A 42 -0.49 -14.30 23.61
CA LYS A 42 -0.88 -15.56 22.97
C LYS A 42 0.19 -16.11 22.03
N CYS A 43 1.16 -15.28 21.63
CA CYS A 43 2.22 -15.62 20.68
C CYS A 43 3.60 -15.27 21.29
N PRO A 44 4.10 -16.05 22.26
CA PRO A 44 5.33 -15.73 22.98
C PRO A 44 6.60 -15.77 22.10
N ASP A 45 6.56 -16.46 20.96
CA ASP A 45 7.60 -16.45 19.93
C ASP A 45 7.44 -15.30 18.91
N LEU A 46 6.45 -14.44 19.12
CA LEU A 46 6.05 -13.32 18.27
C LEU A 46 5.61 -13.73 16.85
N ILE A 47 5.24 -15.00 16.66
CA ILE A 47 4.67 -15.48 15.40
C ILE A 47 3.18 -15.76 15.59
N VAL A 48 2.34 -15.05 14.85
CA VAL A 48 0.90 -15.27 14.89
C VAL A 48 0.57 -16.48 14.03
N PRO A 49 -0.01 -17.58 14.55
CA PRO A 49 -0.09 -18.84 13.81
C PRO A 49 -1.24 -18.92 12.81
N ARG A 50 -2.27 -18.09 12.95
CA ARG A 50 -3.49 -18.14 12.13
C ARG A 50 -4.01 -16.77 11.77
N CYS A 51 -4.53 -16.65 10.56
CA CYS A 51 -5.19 -15.45 10.06
C CYS A 51 -6.15 -15.83 8.93
N ILE A 52 -6.66 -14.86 8.18
CA ILE A 52 -7.39 -15.13 6.94
C ILE A 52 -6.45 -15.38 5.75
N GLY A 53 -5.16 -15.03 5.89
CA GLY A 53 -4.19 -15.10 4.80
C GLY A 53 -4.31 -13.92 3.83
N ASP A 54 -3.68 -14.06 2.67
CA ASP A 54 -3.95 -13.21 1.51
C ASP A 54 -5.24 -13.70 0.85
N HIS A 55 -6.38 -13.21 1.33
CA HIS A 55 -7.70 -13.74 1.00
C HIS A 55 -7.96 -13.70 -0.51
N GLU A 56 -8.52 -14.79 -1.05
CA GLU A 56 -8.72 -15.02 -2.50
C GLU A 56 -7.44 -14.98 -3.36
N ALA A 57 -6.28 -15.23 -2.77
CA ALA A 57 -5.06 -15.47 -3.54
C ALA A 57 -5.14 -16.78 -4.35
N LEU A 58 -4.64 -16.73 -5.59
CA LEU A 58 -4.49 -17.92 -6.43
C LEU A 58 -3.31 -18.78 -5.97
N GLU A 59 -2.25 -18.13 -5.49
CA GLU A 59 -1.16 -18.79 -4.79
C GLU A 59 -1.12 -18.38 -3.32
N LYS A 60 -1.41 -19.35 -2.43
CA LYS A 60 -1.53 -19.06 -1.00
C LYS A 60 -0.17 -18.89 -0.34
N ALA A 61 0.01 -17.75 0.31
CA ALA A 61 1.03 -17.57 1.34
C ALA A 61 0.63 -18.29 2.64
N PRO A 62 1.59 -18.81 3.43
CA PRO A 62 1.30 -19.35 4.76
C PRO A 62 0.60 -18.31 5.64
N GLU A 63 -0.47 -18.70 6.32
CA GLU A 63 -1.17 -17.82 7.27
C GLU A 63 -0.21 -17.19 8.30
N PRO A 64 0.75 -17.92 8.91
CA PRO A 64 1.65 -17.31 9.87
C PRO A 64 2.50 -16.15 9.32
N LEU A 65 2.82 -16.18 8.02
CA LEU A 65 3.60 -15.13 7.37
C LEU A 65 2.77 -13.84 7.30
N THR A 66 1.59 -13.90 6.68
CA THR A 66 0.71 -12.73 6.53
C THR A 66 0.23 -12.20 7.88
N ALA A 67 -0.10 -13.09 8.81
CA ALA A 67 -0.53 -12.75 10.17
C ALA A 67 0.55 -11.98 10.94
N THR A 68 1.81 -12.44 10.85
CA THR A 68 2.92 -11.82 11.57
C THR A 68 3.32 -10.49 10.94
N ALA A 69 3.20 -10.35 9.61
CA ALA A 69 3.38 -9.07 8.94
C ALA A 69 2.32 -8.03 9.38
N HIS A 70 1.05 -8.42 9.51
CA HIS A 70 0.02 -7.56 10.07
C HIS A 70 0.20 -7.29 11.58
N PHE A 71 0.78 -8.21 12.33
CA PHE A 71 1.17 -7.98 13.73
C PHE A 71 2.24 -6.90 13.85
N TYR A 72 3.27 -6.96 12.99
CA TYR A 72 4.27 -5.90 12.88
C TYR A 72 3.63 -4.55 12.50
N GLN A 73 2.77 -4.53 11.49
CA GLN A 73 2.07 -3.31 11.06
C GLN A 73 1.27 -2.70 12.21
N TRP A 74 0.54 -3.52 12.97
CA TRP A 74 -0.22 -3.05 14.13
C TRP A 74 0.70 -2.42 15.18
N ALA A 75 1.82 -3.07 15.52
CA ALA A 75 2.76 -2.56 16.51
C ALA A 75 3.33 -1.19 16.11
N ARG A 76 3.72 -1.04 14.84
CA ARG A 76 4.15 0.26 14.27
C ARG A 76 3.07 1.33 14.39
N LEU A 77 1.84 1.03 13.98
CA LEU A 77 0.73 1.99 14.05
C LEU A 77 0.43 2.43 15.49
N VAL A 78 0.47 1.51 16.45
CA VAL A 78 0.26 1.86 17.87
C VAL A 78 1.40 2.72 18.41
N ALA A 79 2.65 2.48 18.00
CA ALA A 79 3.77 3.35 18.36
C ALA A 79 3.59 4.77 17.78
N ASP A 80 3.20 4.88 16.51
CA ASP A 80 2.93 6.16 15.85
C ASP A 80 1.77 6.92 16.56
N PHE A 81 0.71 6.21 16.96
CA PHE A 81 -0.39 6.80 17.72
C PHE A 81 0.04 7.29 19.11
N ALA A 82 0.88 6.54 19.81
CA ALA A 82 1.42 6.98 21.09
C ALA A 82 2.22 8.29 20.91
N ALA A 83 3.01 8.40 19.83
CA ALA A 83 3.74 9.63 19.51
C ALA A 83 2.78 10.80 19.22
N ILE A 84 1.74 10.62 18.41
CA ILE A 84 0.69 11.63 18.13
C ILE A 84 -0.01 12.10 19.42
N LEU A 85 -0.17 11.20 20.38
CA LEU A 85 -0.79 11.49 21.67
C LEU A 85 0.16 12.08 22.72
N GLY A 86 1.45 12.24 22.39
CA GLY A 86 2.44 12.77 23.34
C GLY A 86 2.81 11.78 24.44
N LYS A 87 2.81 10.47 24.13
CA LYS A 87 3.13 9.36 25.03
C LYS A 87 4.47 8.70 24.64
N PRO A 88 5.62 9.37 24.84
CA PRO A 88 6.90 8.94 24.28
C PRO A 88 7.40 7.59 24.81
N GLU A 89 7.13 7.25 26.08
CA GLU A 89 7.54 5.96 26.64
C GLU A 89 6.72 4.79 26.09
N GLU A 90 5.42 5.01 25.82
CA GLU A 90 4.60 4.01 25.14
C GLU A 90 5.01 3.86 23.67
N ALA A 91 5.33 4.96 22.98
CA ALA A 91 5.83 4.92 21.61
C ALA A 91 7.11 4.08 21.52
N LYS A 92 8.11 4.36 22.36
CA LYS A 92 9.36 3.57 22.44
C LYS A 92 9.09 2.09 22.74
N LYS A 93 8.18 1.80 23.66
CA LYS A 93 7.81 0.42 24.02
C LYS A 93 7.25 -0.35 22.81
N PHE A 94 6.32 0.25 22.08
CA PHE A 94 5.69 -0.41 20.93
C PHE A 94 6.58 -0.43 19.68
N ASP A 95 7.47 0.55 19.53
CA ASP A 95 8.55 0.51 18.54
C ASP A 95 9.50 -0.67 18.79
N ALA A 96 9.95 -0.87 20.03
CA ALA A 96 10.78 -2.01 20.39
C ALA A 96 10.07 -3.35 20.13
N LEU A 97 8.77 -3.43 20.43
CA LEU A 97 7.97 -4.62 20.09
C LEU A 97 7.89 -4.84 18.57
N ALA A 98 7.71 -3.78 17.77
CA ALA A 98 7.72 -3.91 16.31
C ALA A 98 9.07 -4.41 15.79
N ASP A 99 10.18 -3.95 16.36
CA ASP A 99 11.52 -4.43 16.02
C ASP A 99 11.71 -5.91 16.38
N ASP A 100 11.23 -6.34 17.55
CA ASP A 100 11.26 -7.75 17.97
C ASP A 100 10.43 -8.65 17.03
N ILE A 101 9.22 -8.20 16.63
CA ILE A 101 8.37 -8.92 15.68
C ILE A 101 9.05 -9.00 14.31
N ARG A 102 9.68 -7.92 13.83
CA ARG A 102 10.44 -7.92 12.58
C ARG A 102 11.58 -8.94 12.63
N ALA A 103 12.33 -8.99 13.73
CA ALA A 103 13.41 -9.96 13.91
C ALA A 103 12.88 -11.41 13.91
N ALA A 104 11.76 -11.67 14.59
CA ALA A 104 11.11 -12.98 14.58
C ALA A 104 10.61 -13.37 13.17
N PHE A 105 10.01 -12.43 12.44
CA PHE A 105 9.59 -12.63 11.05
C PHE A 105 10.78 -12.96 10.16
N GLN A 106 11.85 -12.16 10.22
CA GLN A 106 13.06 -12.36 9.42
C GLN A 106 13.67 -13.73 9.67
N LYS A 107 13.84 -14.11 10.94
CA LYS A 107 14.38 -15.41 11.34
C LYS A 107 13.54 -16.57 10.80
N LYS A 108 12.22 -16.44 10.76
CA LYS A 108 11.31 -17.54 10.40
C LYS A 108 11.03 -17.64 8.90
N PHE A 109 10.96 -16.51 8.21
CA PHE A 109 10.41 -16.45 6.86
C PHE A 109 11.38 -15.90 5.81
N VAL A 110 12.52 -15.32 6.19
CA VAL A 110 13.43 -14.65 5.24
C VAL A 110 14.78 -15.36 5.15
N VAL A 111 15.20 -15.70 3.93
CA VAL A 111 16.53 -16.26 3.65
C VAL A 111 17.10 -15.62 2.38
N GLY A 112 18.10 -14.75 2.53
CA GLY A 112 18.78 -14.08 1.41
C GLY A 112 17.83 -13.33 0.48
N GLY A 113 16.90 -12.54 1.06
CA GLY A 113 15.85 -11.82 0.34
C GLY A 113 14.64 -12.64 -0.10
N LYS A 114 14.68 -13.97 -0.01
CA LYS A 114 13.51 -14.81 -0.27
C LYS A 114 12.59 -14.82 0.95
N VAL A 115 11.37 -14.28 0.81
CA VAL A 115 10.31 -14.43 1.81
C VAL A 115 9.47 -15.67 1.48
N GLY A 116 9.36 -16.62 2.41
CA GLY A 116 8.63 -17.86 2.21
C GLY A 116 9.20 -18.68 1.04
N GLN A 117 8.35 -18.97 0.06
CA GLN A 117 8.71 -19.61 -1.22
C GLN A 117 9.10 -18.61 -2.31
N GLY A 118 9.00 -17.31 -2.06
CA GLY A 118 9.38 -16.26 -3.01
C GLY A 118 8.26 -15.86 -3.98
N ARG A 119 7.01 -16.24 -3.67
CA ARG A 119 5.83 -15.91 -4.50
C ARG A 119 5.42 -14.45 -4.38
N GLN A 120 4.66 -13.95 -5.35
CA GLN A 120 4.21 -12.54 -5.42
C GLN A 120 3.66 -12.05 -4.08
N GLY A 121 2.70 -12.78 -3.49
CA GLY A 121 2.08 -12.39 -2.22
C GLY A 121 3.07 -12.37 -1.06
N GLU A 122 3.91 -13.40 -0.94
CA GLU A 122 4.89 -13.50 0.15
C GLU A 122 5.94 -12.38 0.07
N GLN A 123 6.49 -12.14 -1.12
CA GLN A 123 7.46 -11.08 -1.36
C GLN A 123 6.82 -9.69 -1.19
N ALA A 124 5.60 -9.49 -1.69
CA ALA A 124 4.88 -8.22 -1.54
C ALA A 124 4.66 -7.86 -0.07
N PHE A 125 4.21 -8.81 0.76
CA PHE A 125 4.08 -8.60 2.21
C PHE A 125 5.41 -8.22 2.87
N GLY A 126 6.49 -8.93 2.53
CA GLY A 126 7.82 -8.64 3.09
C GLY A 126 8.38 -7.28 2.67
N LEU A 127 8.26 -6.94 1.39
CA LEU A 127 8.78 -5.70 0.81
C LEU A 127 7.98 -4.47 1.26
N TYR A 128 6.64 -4.56 1.26
CA TYR A 128 5.74 -3.46 1.62
C TYR A 128 5.88 -3.08 3.09
N HIS A 129 5.95 -4.07 3.98
CA HIS A 129 6.12 -3.84 5.41
C HIS A 129 7.59 -3.64 5.84
N ARG A 130 8.54 -3.58 4.89
CA ARG A 130 9.98 -3.44 5.18
C ARG A 130 10.50 -4.50 6.16
N LEU A 131 10.04 -5.74 5.99
CA LEU A 131 10.40 -6.89 6.82
C LEU A 131 11.62 -7.65 6.28
N ILE A 132 12.14 -7.26 5.12
CA ILE A 132 13.35 -7.82 4.52
C ILE A 132 14.55 -6.96 4.94
N PRO A 133 15.69 -7.56 5.35
CA PRO A 133 16.92 -6.80 5.59
C PRO A 133 17.28 -5.94 4.38
N GLU A 134 17.75 -4.71 4.61
CA GLU A 134 17.99 -3.74 3.52
C GLU A 134 19.01 -4.26 2.49
N ALA A 135 20.05 -4.95 2.96
CA ALA A 135 21.06 -5.57 2.10
C ALA A 135 20.49 -6.64 1.15
N ASP A 136 19.39 -7.27 1.53
CA ASP A 136 18.73 -8.33 0.78
C ASP A 136 17.59 -7.79 -0.12
N ARG A 137 17.23 -6.52 0.02
CA ARG A 137 16.10 -5.90 -0.70
C ARG A 137 16.24 -6.02 -2.24
N PRO A 138 17.40 -5.78 -2.87
CA PRO A 138 17.54 -5.96 -4.31
C PRO A 138 17.29 -7.40 -4.78
N ALA A 139 17.73 -8.39 -3.99
CA ALA A 139 17.50 -9.80 -4.30
C ALA A 139 16.01 -10.16 -4.19
N ALA A 140 15.30 -9.61 -3.19
CA ALA A 140 13.87 -9.80 -3.03
C ALA A 140 13.06 -9.22 -4.20
N LEU A 141 13.42 -8.02 -4.68
CA LEU A 141 12.78 -7.40 -5.84
C LEU A 141 13.00 -8.20 -7.12
N GLU A 142 14.20 -8.71 -7.32
CA GLU A 142 14.52 -9.57 -8.47
C GLU A 142 13.75 -10.90 -8.43
N MET A 143 13.58 -11.49 -7.24
CA MET A 143 12.72 -12.68 -7.08
C MET A 143 11.25 -12.36 -7.38
N LEU A 144 10.74 -11.23 -6.90
CA LEU A 144 9.38 -10.80 -7.20
C LEU A 144 9.17 -10.61 -8.71
N ARG A 145 10.11 -9.96 -9.39
CA ARG A 145 10.08 -9.79 -10.85
C ARG A 145 10.04 -11.14 -11.58
N LYS A 146 10.92 -12.06 -11.21
CA LYS A 146 10.97 -13.41 -11.80
C LYS A 146 9.68 -14.19 -11.58
N ASP A 147 9.05 -14.04 -10.42
CA ASP A 147 7.78 -14.71 -10.14
C ASP A 147 6.62 -14.13 -10.94
N ILE A 148 6.61 -12.81 -11.18
CA ILE A 148 5.66 -12.18 -12.12
C ILE A 148 5.89 -12.68 -13.56
N GLU A 149 7.15 -12.75 -13.99
CA GLU A 149 7.53 -13.27 -15.31
C GLU A 149 7.12 -14.74 -15.49
N ALA A 150 7.33 -15.57 -14.47
CA ALA A 150 6.95 -16.99 -14.48
C ALA A 150 5.44 -17.21 -14.60
N HIS A 151 4.63 -16.19 -14.31
CA HIS A 151 3.18 -16.18 -14.46
C HIS A 151 2.72 -15.35 -15.67
N ASP A 152 3.60 -15.11 -16.65
CA ASP A 152 3.31 -14.33 -17.86
C ASP A 152 2.71 -12.94 -17.56
N GLY A 153 3.17 -12.31 -16.46
CA GLY A 153 2.66 -11.03 -16.01
C GLY A 153 1.24 -11.06 -15.42
N ALA A 154 0.76 -12.22 -14.96
CA ALA A 154 -0.50 -12.35 -14.24
C ALA A 154 -0.33 -12.15 -12.73
N LEU A 155 -1.40 -11.68 -12.07
CA LEU A 155 -1.48 -11.63 -10.61
C LEU A 155 -1.67 -13.05 -10.04
N THR A 156 -0.96 -13.38 -8.96
CA THR A 156 -1.26 -14.58 -8.16
C THR A 156 -1.77 -14.23 -6.75
N THR A 157 -1.83 -12.94 -6.45
CA THR A 157 -2.13 -12.38 -5.14
C THR A 157 -3.62 -12.35 -4.82
N GLY A 158 -3.90 -12.35 -3.52
CA GLY A 158 -5.19 -12.05 -2.94
C GLY A 158 -5.33 -10.54 -2.67
N ILE A 159 -6.27 -10.17 -1.82
CA ILE A 159 -6.65 -8.76 -1.64
C ILE A 159 -5.54 -7.89 -1.05
N PHE A 160 -4.74 -8.43 -0.14
CA PHE A 160 -3.68 -7.67 0.51
C PHE A 160 -2.45 -7.64 -0.38
N GLY A 161 -2.07 -8.81 -0.89
CA GLY A 161 -0.94 -8.96 -1.80
C GLY A 161 -1.10 -8.08 -3.01
N THR A 162 -2.30 -7.95 -3.58
CA THR A 162 -2.57 -7.09 -4.75
C THR A 162 -2.28 -5.61 -4.45
N LYS A 163 -2.78 -5.10 -3.31
CA LYS A 163 -2.47 -3.73 -2.87
C LYS A 163 -0.96 -3.54 -2.69
N TYR A 164 -0.32 -4.45 -1.97
CA TYR A 164 1.10 -4.34 -1.61
C TYR A 164 2.00 -4.47 -2.83
N LEU A 165 1.67 -5.36 -3.74
CA LEU A 165 2.39 -5.61 -4.98
C LEU A 165 2.41 -4.35 -5.87
N LEU A 166 1.24 -3.78 -6.14
CA LEU A 166 1.13 -2.56 -6.95
C LEU A 166 1.92 -1.40 -6.34
N ASP A 167 1.82 -1.22 -5.01
CA ASP A 167 2.55 -0.15 -4.33
C ASP A 167 4.07 -0.38 -4.37
N VAL A 168 4.55 -1.59 -4.05
CA VAL A 168 5.97 -1.94 -4.08
C VAL A 168 6.57 -1.77 -5.46
N LEU A 169 5.93 -2.31 -6.50
CA LEU A 169 6.44 -2.16 -7.87
C LEU A 169 6.57 -0.68 -8.25
N SER A 170 5.59 0.13 -7.87
CA SER A 170 5.59 1.54 -8.22
C SER A 170 6.59 2.35 -7.41
N THR A 171 6.80 2.06 -6.13
CA THR A 171 7.78 2.77 -5.29
C THR A 171 9.21 2.43 -5.65
N GLU A 172 9.45 1.22 -6.16
CA GLU A 172 10.79 0.67 -6.48
C GLU A 172 11.25 0.90 -7.92
N GLY A 173 10.52 1.70 -8.71
CA GLY A 173 10.91 2.00 -10.10
C GLY A 173 10.58 0.86 -11.08
N LEU A 174 9.63 -0.01 -10.72
CA LEU A 174 9.13 -1.13 -11.53
C LEU A 174 7.71 -0.83 -12.05
N GLU A 175 7.40 0.44 -12.33
CA GLU A 175 6.11 0.90 -12.85
C GLU A 175 5.67 0.19 -14.14
N GLU A 176 6.62 -0.27 -14.97
CA GLU A 176 6.31 -1.08 -16.15
C GLU A 176 5.55 -2.36 -15.76
N TRP A 177 5.98 -3.04 -14.70
CA TRP A 177 5.33 -4.25 -14.19
C TRP A 177 4.00 -3.95 -13.52
N ALA A 178 3.93 -2.89 -12.71
CA ALA A 178 2.66 -2.44 -12.12
C ALA A 178 1.62 -2.14 -13.21
N GLY A 179 2.06 -1.45 -14.27
CA GLY A 179 1.25 -1.16 -15.46
C GLY A 179 0.76 -2.41 -16.16
N LYS A 180 1.67 -3.35 -16.49
CA LYS A 180 1.33 -4.63 -17.13
C LYS A 180 0.25 -5.38 -16.36
N LEU A 181 0.38 -5.47 -15.03
CA LEU A 181 -0.61 -6.13 -14.16
C LEU A 181 -1.96 -5.39 -14.17
N ALA A 182 -1.94 -4.07 -14.08
CA ALA A 182 -3.15 -3.24 -13.99
C ALA A 182 -3.97 -3.23 -15.30
N VAL A 183 -3.31 -3.24 -16.47
CA VAL A 183 -3.99 -3.15 -17.79
C VAL A 183 -4.23 -4.50 -18.46
N ARG A 184 -3.79 -5.61 -17.83
CA ARG A 184 -3.99 -6.97 -18.33
C ARG A 184 -5.48 -7.27 -18.56
N ARG A 185 -5.81 -7.99 -19.64
CA ARG A 185 -7.19 -8.41 -19.96
C ARG A 185 -7.44 -9.90 -19.76
N GLU A 186 -6.40 -10.72 -19.84
CA GLU A 186 -6.48 -12.16 -19.61
C GLU A 186 -6.62 -12.48 -18.12
N PHE A 187 -7.33 -13.56 -17.81
CA PHE A 187 -7.43 -14.06 -16.43
C PHE A 187 -6.03 -14.33 -15.84
N PRO A 188 -5.84 -14.05 -14.54
CA PRO A 188 -6.63 -13.19 -13.65
C PRO A 188 -6.32 -11.70 -13.83
N SER A 189 -7.34 -10.85 -13.98
CA SER A 189 -7.15 -9.39 -14.00
C SER A 189 -8.47 -8.62 -13.83
N TRP A 190 -8.37 -7.30 -13.59
CA TRP A 190 -9.52 -6.40 -13.68
C TRP A 190 -10.07 -6.32 -15.11
N GLY A 191 -9.21 -6.34 -16.13
CA GLY A 191 -9.63 -6.38 -17.52
C GLY A 191 -10.44 -7.63 -17.86
N TYR A 192 -10.13 -8.78 -17.26
CA TYR A 192 -10.93 -9.99 -17.39
C TYR A 192 -12.35 -9.81 -16.83
N MET A 193 -12.51 -9.13 -15.69
CA MET A 193 -13.83 -8.80 -15.15
C MET A 193 -14.61 -7.93 -16.14
N LEU A 194 -14.00 -6.88 -16.67
CA LEU A 194 -14.61 -5.98 -17.66
C LEU A 194 -15.03 -6.72 -18.94
N ASP A 195 -14.17 -7.60 -19.45
CA ASP A 195 -14.39 -8.35 -20.69
C ASP A 195 -15.53 -9.36 -20.56
N ASN A 196 -15.86 -9.73 -19.32
CA ASN A 196 -16.99 -10.59 -18.98
C ASN A 196 -18.20 -9.80 -18.43
N GLY A 197 -18.27 -8.49 -18.72
CA GLY A 197 -19.45 -7.67 -18.46
C GLY A 197 -19.60 -7.16 -17.02
N ALA A 198 -18.55 -7.23 -16.20
CA ALA A 198 -18.60 -6.69 -14.85
C ALA A 198 -18.74 -5.16 -14.85
N THR A 199 -19.74 -4.65 -14.14
CA THR A 199 -19.90 -3.21 -13.84
C THR A 199 -19.49 -2.84 -12.41
N THR A 200 -19.11 -3.84 -11.63
CA THR A 200 -18.60 -3.77 -10.25
C THR A 200 -17.45 -4.77 -10.10
N LEU A 201 -16.68 -4.67 -9.01
CA LEU A 201 -15.63 -5.63 -8.71
C LEU A 201 -16.22 -6.94 -8.17
N TRP A 202 -15.61 -8.06 -8.52
CA TRP A 202 -15.99 -9.39 -8.01
C TRP A 202 -15.22 -9.76 -6.75
N GLU A 203 -15.79 -10.65 -5.95
CA GLU A 203 -15.13 -11.20 -4.75
C GLU A 203 -13.92 -12.08 -5.09
N THR A 204 -13.93 -12.75 -6.23
CA THR A 204 -12.79 -13.56 -6.72
C THR A 204 -12.39 -13.15 -8.13
N TRP A 205 -11.18 -13.52 -8.56
CA TRP A 205 -10.68 -13.19 -9.91
C TRP A 205 -11.46 -13.82 -11.07
N LYS A 206 -12.34 -14.79 -10.80
CA LYS A 206 -13.22 -15.43 -11.80
C LYS A 206 -14.69 -15.28 -11.40
N PRO A 207 -15.62 -15.27 -12.37
CA PRO A 207 -17.02 -15.29 -12.03
C PRO A 207 -17.34 -16.60 -11.34
N SER A 208 -18.33 -16.54 -10.46
CA SER A 208 -18.89 -17.71 -9.83
C SER A 208 -20.39 -17.71 -10.08
N ASP A 209 -20.92 -18.83 -10.55
CA ASP A 209 -22.35 -19.03 -10.70
C ASP A 209 -22.98 -19.10 -9.29
N ASN A 210 -23.33 -17.93 -8.75
CA ASN A 210 -24.01 -17.72 -7.47
C ASN A 210 -23.32 -18.27 -6.20
N THR A 211 -22.02 -18.57 -6.21
CA THR A 211 -21.30 -18.92 -4.96
C THR A 211 -20.66 -17.70 -4.29
N TYR A 212 -20.09 -16.79 -5.08
CA TYR A 212 -19.37 -15.61 -4.61
C TYR A 212 -19.98 -14.33 -5.16
N SER A 213 -19.85 -13.23 -4.40
CA SER A 213 -20.42 -11.93 -4.76
C SER A 213 -19.78 -11.36 -6.03
N GLN A 214 -20.60 -10.77 -6.89
CA GLN A 214 -20.15 -10.00 -8.06
C GLN A 214 -20.13 -8.48 -7.78
N ASN A 215 -20.31 -8.08 -6.52
CA ASN A 215 -20.21 -6.70 -6.07
C ASN A 215 -19.47 -6.68 -4.72
N HIS A 216 -18.15 -6.76 -4.77
CA HIS A 216 -17.28 -6.85 -3.61
C HIS A 216 -16.05 -5.93 -3.78
N PRO A 217 -15.80 -4.97 -2.88
CA PRO A 217 -14.83 -3.88 -3.12
C PRO A 217 -13.37 -4.26 -2.88
N MET A 218 -13.09 -5.49 -2.42
CA MET A 218 -11.79 -5.84 -1.83
C MET A 218 -10.61 -5.86 -2.82
N PHE A 219 -10.88 -6.04 -4.12
CA PHE A 219 -9.88 -5.85 -5.18
C PHE A 219 -9.84 -4.41 -5.73
N GLY A 220 -10.45 -3.45 -5.03
CA GLY A 220 -10.53 -2.04 -5.42
C GLY A 220 -9.28 -1.22 -5.11
N SER A 221 -8.24 -1.81 -4.52
CA SER A 221 -6.98 -1.11 -4.22
C SER A 221 -6.26 -0.58 -5.46
N VAL A 222 -6.63 -1.02 -6.66
CA VAL A 222 -6.15 -0.44 -7.93
C VAL A 222 -6.55 1.03 -8.07
N ASP A 223 -7.67 1.46 -7.49
CA ASP A 223 -8.12 2.86 -7.53
C ASP A 223 -7.20 3.77 -6.71
N GLU A 224 -6.83 3.34 -5.49
CA GLU A 224 -5.81 4.01 -4.69
C GLU A 224 -4.48 4.08 -5.44
N TRP A 225 -4.07 2.99 -6.10
CA TRP A 225 -2.84 2.97 -6.91
C TRP A 225 -2.90 3.95 -8.08
N MET A 226 -4.04 4.07 -8.76
CA MET A 226 -4.23 5.06 -9.83
C MET A 226 -4.10 6.49 -9.30
N MET A 227 -4.72 6.82 -8.16
CA MET A 227 -4.58 8.14 -7.56
C MET A 227 -3.13 8.42 -7.12
N LYS A 228 -2.52 7.45 -6.44
CA LYS A 228 -1.20 7.60 -5.83
C LYS A 228 -0.06 7.64 -6.84
N HIS A 229 -0.05 6.73 -7.81
CA HIS A 229 1.09 6.53 -8.71
C HIS A 229 0.81 6.98 -10.14
N VAL A 230 -0.39 6.75 -10.68
CA VAL A 230 -0.72 7.18 -12.06
C VAL A 230 -0.96 8.68 -12.13
N LEU A 231 -1.93 9.19 -11.36
CA LEU A 231 -2.17 10.63 -11.22
C LEU A 231 -1.01 11.28 -10.45
N GLY A 232 -0.47 10.56 -9.45
CA GLY A 232 0.74 10.94 -8.74
C GLY A 232 0.50 11.67 -7.43
N ILE A 233 -0.71 11.68 -6.86
CA ILE A 233 -1.02 12.35 -5.59
C ILE A 233 -0.78 11.39 -4.42
N GLU A 234 0.31 11.59 -3.69
CA GLU A 234 0.65 10.82 -2.51
C GLU A 234 0.60 11.70 -1.25
N VAL A 235 -0.17 11.27 -0.24
CA VAL A 235 -0.15 11.88 1.09
C VAL A 235 0.94 11.16 1.90
N PRO A 236 2.02 11.81 2.35
CA PRO A 236 3.09 11.14 3.10
C PRO A 236 2.63 10.70 4.50
N ASP A 237 3.41 9.83 5.15
CA ASP A 237 3.09 9.28 6.48
C ASP A 237 3.09 10.35 7.59
N ASP A 238 3.85 11.43 7.43
CA ASP A 238 3.95 12.55 8.38
C ASP A 238 2.98 13.70 8.08
N ALA A 239 2.01 13.49 7.19
CA ALA A 239 0.93 14.44 6.91
C ALA A 239 -0.15 14.39 8.01
N VAL A 240 -0.79 15.54 8.22
CA VAL A 240 -1.93 15.69 9.13
C VAL A 240 -3.01 16.47 8.38
N GLY A 241 -4.16 15.84 8.12
CA GLY A 241 -5.25 16.49 7.37
C GLY A 241 -4.91 16.82 5.93
N CYS A 242 -4.03 16.04 5.27
CA CYS A 242 -3.57 16.30 3.91
C CYS A 242 -2.85 17.66 3.77
N ASN A 243 -2.29 18.21 4.86
CA ASN A 243 -1.52 19.46 4.84
C ASN A 243 -0.20 19.36 4.06
N LYS A 244 0.23 18.14 3.71
CA LYS A 244 1.40 17.84 2.89
C LYS A 244 0.99 16.84 1.82
N VAL A 245 1.45 17.05 0.59
CA VAL A 245 1.31 16.11 -0.51
C VAL A 245 2.58 16.03 -1.34
N MET A 246 2.84 14.85 -1.90
CA MET A 246 3.87 14.60 -2.88
C MET A 246 3.20 14.37 -4.23
N ILE A 247 3.63 15.11 -5.25
CA ILE A 247 3.16 14.97 -6.63
C ILE A 247 4.26 14.32 -7.45
N ARG A 248 4.06 13.05 -7.80
CA ARG A 248 5.01 12.27 -8.62
C ARG A 248 4.25 11.34 -9.56
N PRO A 249 3.77 11.85 -10.70
CA PRO A 249 3.17 11.03 -11.73
C PRO A 249 4.15 9.94 -12.21
N LYS A 250 3.64 8.72 -12.38
CA LYS A 250 4.36 7.58 -12.95
C LYS A 250 3.51 7.01 -14.09
N PRO A 251 3.69 7.54 -15.31
CA PRO A 251 3.00 7.00 -16.48
C PRO A 251 3.36 5.53 -16.66
N VAL A 252 2.34 4.72 -16.93
CA VAL A 252 2.52 3.31 -17.30
C VAL A 252 2.37 3.15 -18.81
N ALA A 253 2.84 2.02 -19.34
CA ALA A 253 2.85 1.77 -20.79
C ALA A 253 1.45 2.00 -21.42
N GLY A 254 1.43 2.77 -22.51
CA GLY A 254 0.21 3.12 -23.25
C GLY A 254 -0.55 4.35 -22.74
N LEU A 255 -0.25 4.85 -21.53
CA LEU A 255 -0.92 6.03 -20.97
C LEU A 255 -0.14 7.31 -21.29
N THR A 256 -0.75 8.21 -22.07
CA THR A 256 -0.11 9.46 -22.51
C THR A 256 -0.62 10.69 -21.77
N TRP A 257 -1.65 10.57 -20.93
CA TRP A 257 -2.13 11.66 -20.09
C TRP A 257 -2.94 11.10 -18.91
N ALA A 258 -3.00 11.86 -17.83
CA ALA A 258 -4.01 11.67 -16.78
C ALA A 258 -4.39 13.01 -16.16
N ARG A 259 -5.67 13.14 -15.80
CA ARG A 259 -6.21 14.31 -15.11
C ARG A 259 -7.14 13.85 -14.01
N GLY A 260 -7.02 14.44 -12.84
CA GLY A 260 -7.86 14.12 -11.69
C GLY A 260 -7.72 15.14 -10.57
N SER A 261 -8.51 14.95 -9.53
CA SER A 261 -8.50 15.79 -8.35
C SER A 261 -8.78 14.98 -7.09
N TYR A 262 -8.29 15.47 -5.97
CA TYR A 262 -8.65 15.00 -4.65
C TYR A 262 -9.17 16.17 -3.82
N ASP A 263 -10.39 16.04 -3.29
CA ASP A 263 -10.99 17.04 -2.43
C ASP A 263 -10.45 16.88 -1.01
N THR A 264 -9.40 17.65 -0.70
CA THR A 264 -8.79 17.67 0.63
C THR A 264 -9.66 18.46 1.62
N PRO A 265 -9.44 18.32 2.94
CA PRO A 265 -10.05 19.21 3.94
C PRO A 265 -9.74 20.71 3.71
N HIS A 266 -8.71 21.00 2.93
CA HIS A 266 -8.25 22.34 2.59
C HIS A 266 -8.82 22.86 1.25
N GLY A 267 -9.53 22.02 0.49
CA GLY A 267 -10.04 22.32 -0.84
C GLY A 267 -9.53 21.38 -1.93
N PRO A 268 -9.92 21.60 -3.19
CA PRO A 268 -9.59 20.70 -4.29
C PRO A 268 -8.11 20.82 -4.69
N LEU A 269 -7.37 19.71 -4.58
CA LEU A 269 -6.05 19.53 -5.17
C LEU A 269 -6.22 18.91 -6.56
N ARG A 270 -5.73 19.56 -7.61
CA ARG A 270 -5.88 19.06 -8.99
C ARG A 270 -4.55 18.77 -9.65
N VAL A 271 -4.47 17.68 -10.39
CA VAL A 271 -3.30 17.29 -11.18
C VAL A 271 -3.74 16.98 -12.60
N ASP A 272 -2.98 17.49 -13.56
CA ASP A 272 -3.17 17.26 -14.99
C ASP A 272 -1.79 17.11 -15.62
N TRP A 273 -1.48 15.94 -16.17
CA TRP A 273 -0.27 15.72 -16.91
C TRP A 273 -0.54 15.13 -18.28
N LYS A 274 0.31 15.50 -19.25
CA LYS A 274 0.31 14.95 -20.60
C LYS A 274 1.74 14.73 -21.07
N LEU A 275 1.98 13.58 -21.68
CA LEU A 275 3.21 13.23 -22.36
C LEU A 275 3.16 13.71 -23.82
N ASP A 276 4.23 14.37 -24.24
CA ASP A 276 4.53 14.76 -25.61
C ASP A 276 5.91 14.16 -25.93
N ALA A 277 5.90 12.99 -26.60
CA ALA A 277 7.03 12.07 -26.62
C ALA A 277 7.54 11.76 -25.19
N ASP A 278 8.81 12.04 -24.90
CA ASP A 278 9.44 11.78 -23.60
C ASP A 278 9.33 12.97 -22.61
N GLN A 279 8.64 14.04 -23.00
CA GLN A 279 8.47 15.24 -22.16
C GLN A 279 7.07 15.26 -21.55
N MET A 280 7.02 15.40 -20.22
CA MET A 280 5.78 15.58 -19.49
C MET A 280 5.51 17.06 -19.26
N LYS A 281 4.33 17.53 -19.70
CA LYS A 281 3.75 18.80 -19.25
C LYS A 281 2.88 18.53 -18.04
N LEU A 282 3.16 19.16 -16.92
CA LEU A 282 2.48 18.93 -15.65
C LEU A 282 1.87 20.24 -15.13
N THR A 283 0.57 20.21 -14.86
CA THR A 283 -0.16 21.27 -14.17
C THR A 283 -0.63 20.76 -12.81
N VAL A 284 -0.37 21.52 -11.75
CA VAL A 284 -0.85 21.23 -10.39
C VAL A 284 -1.52 22.48 -9.83
N GLU A 285 -2.74 22.33 -9.35
CA GLU A 285 -3.48 23.38 -8.64
C GLU A 285 -3.55 23.03 -7.15
N VAL A 286 -2.88 23.83 -6.32
CA VAL A 286 -2.72 23.57 -4.88
C VAL A 286 -3.64 24.49 -4.08
N PRO A 287 -4.52 23.98 -3.22
CA PRO A 287 -5.36 24.80 -2.36
C PRO A 287 -4.57 25.43 -1.21
N ASP A 288 -5.12 26.48 -0.58
CA ASP A 288 -4.55 27.09 0.63
C ASP A 288 -4.39 26.05 1.74
N GLY A 289 -3.29 26.08 2.49
CA GLY A 289 -3.06 25.17 3.62
C GLY A 289 -2.46 23.81 3.26
N VAL A 290 -2.22 23.53 1.97
CA VAL A 290 -1.49 22.34 1.49
C VAL A 290 -0.09 22.71 1.01
N CYS A 291 0.93 22.06 1.55
CA CYS A 291 2.29 22.09 1.03
C CYS A 291 2.47 20.94 0.02
N ALA A 292 2.60 21.26 -1.26
CA ALA A 292 2.80 20.27 -2.31
C ALA A 292 4.26 20.26 -2.80
N ARG A 293 4.92 19.10 -2.71
CA ARG A 293 6.24 18.86 -3.31
C ARG A 293 6.07 18.11 -4.62
N VAL A 294 6.66 18.59 -5.70
CA VAL A 294 6.54 18.02 -7.04
C VAL A 294 7.87 17.45 -7.50
N TRP A 295 7.86 16.22 -8.01
CA TRP A 295 9.04 15.58 -8.60
C TRP A 295 9.17 15.94 -10.07
N LEU A 296 10.24 16.65 -10.44
CA LEU A 296 10.56 16.95 -11.82
C LEU A 296 11.53 15.90 -12.36
N ALA A 297 11.01 14.92 -13.12
CA ALA A 297 11.78 13.77 -13.58
C ALA A 297 12.98 14.16 -14.46
N ALA A 298 12.83 15.15 -15.34
CA ALA A 298 13.91 15.63 -16.21
C ALA A 298 15.10 16.22 -15.42
N GLU A 299 14.83 16.85 -14.28
CA GLU A 299 15.84 17.48 -13.43
C GLU A 299 16.26 16.62 -12.24
N LYS A 300 15.59 15.48 -12.03
CA LYS A 300 15.77 14.57 -10.89
C LYS A 300 15.76 15.30 -9.54
N LYS A 301 14.83 16.24 -9.36
CA LYS A 301 14.73 17.04 -8.14
C LYS A 301 13.28 17.24 -7.70
N TRP A 302 13.12 17.50 -6.41
CA TRP A 302 11.87 17.97 -5.83
C TRP A 302 11.82 19.50 -5.84
N VAL A 303 10.67 20.06 -6.20
CA VAL A 303 10.36 21.49 -6.06
C VAL A 303 9.12 21.67 -5.21
N GLU A 304 8.97 22.82 -4.57
CA GLU A 304 7.75 23.19 -3.87
C GLU A 304 6.81 23.94 -4.82
N ALA A 305 5.56 23.51 -4.91
CA ALA A 305 4.53 24.21 -5.66
C ALA A 305 4.00 25.39 -4.85
N ARG A 306 3.66 26.48 -5.53
CA ARG A 306 2.98 27.61 -4.91
C ARG A 306 1.50 27.30 -4.75
N ILE A 307 0.82 28.00 -3.85
CA ILE A 307 -0.64 28.02 -3.81
C ILE A 307 -1.18 28.47 -5.18
N GLY A 308 -2.28 27.86 -5.61
CA GLY A 308 -2.89 28.11 -6.92
C GLY A 308 -2.29 27.25 -8.02
N LYS A 309 -2.39 27.73 -9.27
CA LYS A 309 -2.01 26.97 -10.46
C LYS A 309 -0.50 27.10 -10.74
N ASN A 310 0.17 25.95 -10.86
CA ASN A 310 1.57 25.81 -11.23
C ASN A 310 1.69 24.97 -12.50
N GLN A 311 2.69 25.26 -13.34
CA GLN A 311 2.95 24.52 -14.57
C GLN A 311 4.45 24.29 -14.76
N TRP A 312 4.80 23.09 -15.19
CA TRP A 312 6.15 22.66 -15.56
C TRP A 312 6.12 21.94 -16.92
#